data_AF-A0A4U0WFH5-F1
#
_entry.id   AF-A0A4U0WFH5-F1
#
_cell.length_a   1.000
_cell.length_b   1.000
_cell.length_c   1.000
_cell.angle_alpha   90.00
_cell.angle_beta   90.00
_cell.angle_gamma   90.00
#
_symmetry.space_group_name_H-M   'P 1'
#
loop_
_entity.id
_entity.type
_entity.pdbx_description
1 polymer ?
#
loop_
_entity_poly.entity_id
_entity_poly.type
_entity_poly.pdbx_seq_one_letter_code
_entity_poly.pdbx_strand_id
1 'polypeptide(L)'
;MSWLTKLQHRPSNPTGASAGPATATTTPHGSQDDNRVLFQTFEWHTTSQPPPPNATHSPASHYARLTRLLPTLASIGVTAIWVPPGCKANSPQGNGYDCYDLWDLGEFDQKWTRSTKWGSREELAELMGRCRDLGLEVVWDSVLNHKTAGDGTQDAWAVEVDGEDRRVEICPPKKIEAWLRYDFPGREKEGTKYSPFKWRAEHFNGIDWDQRAQKNAIYKLVDDPATYPKPQQQLGGGGSGGGMTGMNRLARLAGKLKSDPPPRRPGKGWAEDVDDMHGNYDYLMFANIDYQHPEVRIDVLEWGEWMVQSTGVDGFRLDAVQHFSYNFTREWIARVHASSRQKCGRDAFVVGEIWTGEVERITKWLDVVGQGAYAYDSPLLYNFSRISEDVRTGSVNADLRTIVRNSLLEIRPEAAVTLVANHDTQPGQASFTPMLAELKPLWYAFILLRHEGYPCVFWGDIYGTKGPKAEPPACNVDDGKGGRRSLIPDLTMVRKMFAY
;
A
#
# COMPACT_ATOMS: atom_id res chain seq x y z
N MET A 1 -80.49 -8.22 -38.77
CA MET A 1 -80.06 -8.42 -40.17
C MET A 1 -79.03 -7.31 -40.44
N SER A 2 -77.85 -7.52 -41.04
CA SER A 2 -77.35 -8.60 -41.91
C SER A 2 -75.84 -8.86 -41.66
N TRP A 3 -75.42 -10.13 -41.67
CA TRP A 3 -74.08 -10.75 -41.89
C TRP A 3 -72.79 -9.86 -41.79
N LEU A 4 -71.78 -10.18 -40.94
CA LEU A 4 -70.72 -11.21 -41.10
C LEU A 4 -69.94 -11.07 -42.43
N THR A 5 -68.60 -11.00 -42.53
CA THR A 5 -67.46 -11.33 -41.60
C THR A 5 -66.17 -10.57 -42.10
N LYS A 6 -64.90 -10.67 -41.64
CA LYS A 6 -64.12 -11.58 -40.75
C LYS A 6 -62.79 -10.87 -40.33
N LEU A 7 -62.34 -10.98 -39.06
CA LEU A 7 -60.92 -10.87 -38.56
C LEU A 7 -60.15 -9.52 -38.77
N GLN A 8 -59.13 -9.11 -37.99
CA GLN A 8 -58.50 -9.66 -36.77
C GLN A 8 -57.94 -8.54 -35.84
N HIS A 9 -57.93 -8.81 -34.53
CA HIS A 9 -57.20 -8.12 -33.42
C HIS A 9 -57.42 -6.61 -33.11
N ARG A 10 -57.80 -6.39 -31.85
CA ARG A 10 -57.80 -5.14 -31.05
C ARG A 10 -56.47 -5.03 -30.24
N PRO A 11 -56.16 -3.92 -29.52
CA PRO A 11 -56.92 -2.66 -29.38
C PRO A 11 -56.12 -1.35 -29.62
N SER A 12 -56.78 -0.41 -30.31
CA SER A 12 -56.73 1.06 -30.14
C SER A 12 -56.96 1.51 -28.67
N ASN A 13 -56.66 2.70 -28.14
CA ASN A 13 -56.17 4.05 -28.58
C ASN A 13 -55.88 4.85 -27.26
N PRO A 14 -55.78 6.21 -27.16
CA PRO A 14 -55.61 7.31 -28.15
C PRO A 14 -54.27 8.09 -27.94
N THR A 15 -53.56 8.65 -28.94
CA THR A 15 -53.81 9.87 -29.75
C THR A 15 -53.99 11.21 -29.01
N GLY A 16 -53.01 12.11 -29.12
CA GLY A 16 -53.08 13.55 -28.76
C GLY A 16 -52.05 13.98 -27.69
N ALA A 17 -51.39 15.14 -27.77
CA ALA A 17 -51.39 16.18 -28.81
C ALA A 17 -50.15 17.11 -28.72
N SER A 18 -49.99 18.00 -29.72
CA SER A 18 -49.11 19.19 -29.78
C SER A 18 -47.59 19.05 -29.59
N ALA A 19 -46.83 19.58 -30.55
CA ALA A 19 -45.40 19.85 -30.38
C ALA A 19 -45.18 21.17 -29.60
N GLY A 20 -44.28 21.13 -28.60
CA GLY A 20 -43.70 22.33 -27.99
C GLY A 20 -42.40 22.76 -28.68
N PRO A 21 -41.85 23.94 -28.37
CA PRO A 21 -40.58 24.39 -28.94
C PRO A 21 -39.43 23.49 -28.47
N ALA A 22 -38.42 23.31 -29.33
CA ALA A 22 -37.24 22.54 -29.02
C ALA A 22 -36.40 23.25 -27.93
N THR A 23 -36.59 22.86 -26.67
CA THR A 23 -35.63 23.14 -25.60
C THR A 23 -34.31 22.49 -25.97
N ALA A 24 -33.26 23.28 -26.14
CA ALA A 24 -31.92 22.75 -26.38
C ALA A 24 -31.56 21.79 -25.25
N THR A 25 -31.26 20.53 -25.59
CA THR A 25 -30.70 19.58 -24.64
C THR A 25 -29.29 20.04 -24.29
N THR A 26 -29.17 20.80 -23.21
CA THR A 26 -27.91 20.96 -22.50
C THR A 26 -27.46 19.57 -22.08
N THR A 27 -26.50 19.01 -22.80
CA THR A 27 -25.68 17.93 -22.27
C THR A 27 -25.17 18.35 -20.89
N PRO A 28 -25.21 17.48 -19.87
CA PRO A 28 -24.51 17.77 -18.63
C PRO A 28 -23.06 18.13 -18.95
N HIS A 29 -22.50 19.12 -18.26
CA HIS A 29 -21.04 19.29 -18.28
C HIS A 29 -20.40 17.97 -17.82
N GLY A 30 -19.33 17.56 -18.49
CA GLY A 30 -18.50 16.44 -18.02
C GLY A 30 -18.07 16.67 -16.58
N SER A 31 -18.06 15.60 -15.80
CA SER A 31 -17.58 15.57 -14.42
C SER A 31 -16.12 16.04 -14.35
N GLN A 32 -15.70 16.61 -13.22
CA GLN A 32 -14.32 17.06 -13.02
C GLN A 32 -13.33 15.89 -12.79
N ASP A 33 -13.80 14.64 -12.91
CA ASP A 33 -13.10 13.41 -12.53
C ASP A 33 -12.14 12.87 -13.61
N ASP A 34 -12.29 13.27 -14.87
CA ASP A 34 -11.63 12.61 -16.01
C ASP A 34 -10.09 12.73 -16.01
N ASN A 35 -9.50 13.69 -15.27
CA ASN A 35 -8.07 14.01 -15.31
C ASN A 35 -7.40 14.13 -13.93
N ARG A 36 -7.66 13.15 -13.04
CA ARG A 36 -7.00 13.07 -11.72
C ARG A 36 -5.47 12.96 -11.81
N VAL A 37 -4.78 13.51 -10.81
CA VAL A 37 -3.33 13.38 -10.56
C VAL A 37 -3.06 13.21 -9.07
N LEU A 38 -2.37 12.14 -8.71
CA LEU A 38 -1.85 11.88 -7.37
C LEU A 38 -0.45 12.49 -7.23
N PHE A 39 -0.12 13.01 -6.06
CA PHE A 39 1.21 13.55 -5.77
C PHE A 39 1.76 12.95 -4.47
N GLN A 40 2.83 12.14 -4.55
CA GLN A 40 3.58 11.71 -3.37
C GLN A 40 4.29 12.93 -2.79
N THR A 41 3.92 13.37 -1.58
CA THR A 41 4.37 14.66 -1.03
C THR A 41 5.76 14.65 -0.40
N PHE A 42 6.51 13.54 -0.51
CA PHE A 42 7.76 13.32 0.21
C PHE A 42 8.75 12.48 -0.60
N GLU A 43 10.03 12.66 -0.30
CA GLU A 43 11.13 11.75 -0.66
C GLU A 43 11.80 11.22 0.62
N TRP A 44 12.55 10.11 0.55
CA TRP A 44 13.05 9.38 1.71
C TRP A 44 13.81 10.24 2.73
N HIS A 45 14.61 11.19 2.24
CA HIS A 45 15.45 12.06 3.05
C HIS A 45 14.79 13.42 3.39
N THR A 46 13.47 13.55 3.22
CA THR A 46 12.74 14.81 3.41
C THR A 46 13.03 15.41 4.78
N THR A 47 13.60 16.62 4.78
CA THR A 47 13.92 17.36 5.99
C THR A 47 12.67 17.99 6.58
N SER A 48 12.48 17.82 7.89
CA SER A 48 11.38 18.40 8.66
C SER A 48 11.92 18.86 10.02
N GLN A 49 11.36 19.95 10.55
CA GLN A 49 11.58 20.38 11.94
C GLN A 49 10.21 20.46 12.61
N PRO A 50 9.66 19.34 13.11
CA PRO A 50 8.35 19.31 13.73
C PRO A 50 8.32 20.13 15.05
N PRO A 51 7.14 20.44 15.58
CA PRO A 51 7.00 21.24 16.80
C PRO A 51 7.72 20.58 18.01
N PRO A 52 8.47 21.35 18.81
CA PRO A 52 9.02 20.86 20.07
C PRO A 52 7.89 20.56 21.08
N PRO A 53 8.12 19.75 22.13
CA PRO A 53 7.04 19.24 23.01
C PRO A 53 6.16 20.32 23.67
N ASN A 54 6.65 21.54 23.83
CA ASN A 54 5.93 22.68 24.40
C ASN A 54 5.21 23.57 23.35
N ALA A 55 5.11 23.13 22.09
CA ALA A 55 4.45 23.84 21.00
C ALA A 55 3.64 22.88 20.11
N THR A 56 2.59 23.41 19.47
CA THR A 56 1.73 22.66 18.56
C THR A 56 2.05 22.89 17.08
N HIS A 57 2.83 23.92 16.73
CA HIS A 57 3.11 24.31 15.34
C HIS A 57 4.57 24.73 15.13
N SER A 58 5.11 24.46 13.94
CA SER A 58 6.45 24.86 13.50
C SER A 58 6.40 25.24 12.01
N PRO A 59 6.82 26.45 11.60
CA PRO A 59 6.83 26.82 10.18
C PRO A 59 7.79 25.94 9.34
N ALA A 60 8.70 25.20 9.97
CA ALA A 60 9.67 24.32 9.32
C ALA A 60 9.29 22.82 9.35
N SER A 61 8.14 22.45 9.93
CA SER A 61 7.59 21.09 9.82
C SER A 61 7.23 20.75 8.37
N HIS A 62 7.06 19.46 8.06
CA HIS A 62 6.65 19.03 6.74
C HIS A 62 5.17 19.37 6.49
N TYR A 63 4.28 19.12 7.45
CA TYR A 63 2.86 19.48 7.31
C TYR A 63 2.68 20.99 7.08
N ALA A 64 3.31 21.86 7.88
CA ALA A 64 3.21 23.31 7.65
C ALA A 64 3.83 23.74 6.31
N ARG A 65 4.84 23.02 5.79
CA ARG A 65 5.40 23.25 4.44
C ARG A 65 4.40 22.85 3.36
N LEU A 66 3.77 21.68 3.48
CA LEU A 66 2.75 21.21 2.54
C LEU A 66 1.56 22.16 2.49
N THR A 67 1.00 22.55 3.65
CA THR A 67 -0.13 23.48 3.76
C THR A 67 0.08 24.79 2.98
N ARG A 68 1.33 25.29 2.93
CA ARG A 68 1.71 26.47 2.13
C ARG A 68 1.87 26.20 0.63
N LEU A 69 2.17 24.96 0.23
CA LEU A 69 2.35 24.54 -1.17
C LEU A 69 1.04 24.10 -1.84
N LEU A 70 0.03 23.63 -1.08
CA LEU A 70 -1.24 23.14 -1.63
C LEU A 70 -1.90 24.06 -2.67
N PRO A 71 -1.95 25.41 -2.51
CA PRO A 71 -2.54 26.28 -3.54
C PRO A 71 -1.83 26.21 -4.89
N THR A 72 -0.51 25.99 -4.88
CA THR A 72 0.30 25.82 -6.09
C THR A 72 0.11 24.42 -6.69
N LEU A 73 -0.02 23.38 -5.85
CA LEU A 73 -0.27 22.00 -6.31
C LEU A 73 -1.66 21.89 -6.97
N ALA A 74 -2.69 22.45 -6.34
CA ALA A 74 -4.04 22.53 -6.90
C ALA A 74 -4.10 23.37 -8.18
N SER A 75 -3.34 24.48 -8.26
CA SER A 75 -3.33 25.33 -9.46
C SER A 75 -2.75 24.59 -10.68
N ILE A 76 -1.68 23.81 -10.52
CA ILE A 76 -1.08 23.01 -11.60
C ILE A 76 -1.84 21.71 -11.94
N GLY A 77 -2.80 21.29 -11.12
CA GLY A 77 -3.68 20.14 -11.44
C GLY A 77 -3.45 18.87 -10.64
N VAL A 78 -2.74 18.93 -9.51
CA VAL A 78 -2.83 17.87 -8.50
C VAL A 78 -4.28 17.82 -7.99
N THR A 79 -4.88 16.63 -7.93
CA THR A 79 -6.22 16.39 -7.36
C THR A 79 -6.16 15.67 -6.02
N ALA A 80 -5.13 14.83 -5.82
CA ALA A 80 -4.93 14.08 -4.58
C ALA A 80 -3.47 14.17 -4.11
N ILE A 81 -3.27 14.21 -2.79
CA ILE A 81 -1.94 14.10 -2.17
C ILE A 81 -1.79 12.78 -1.42
N TRP A 82 -0.68 12.08 -1.62
CA TRP A 82 -0.23 10.97 -0.76
C TRP A 82 0.73 11.53 0.28
N VAL A 83 0.26 11.63 1.52
CA VAL A 83 1.05 12.07 2.68
C VAL A 83 1.83 10.89 3.28
N PRO A 84 3.04 11.10 3.82
CA PRO A 84 3.82 10.02 4.44
C PRO A 84 3.14 9.46 5.71
N PRO A 85 3.59 8.31 6.24
CA PRO A 85 2.95 7.69 7.39
C PRO A 85 3.06 8.58 8.63
N GLY A 86 1.92 9.16 9.01
CA GLY A 86 1.81 10.15 10.08
C GLY A 86 1.48 9.58 11.46
N CYS A 87 1.57 8.26 11.63
CA CYS A 87 1.48 7.57 12.92
C CYS A 87 2.80 7.66 13.69
N LYS A 88 2.79 7.36 15.00
CA LYS A 88 4.00 7.47 15.83
C LYS A 88 5.00 6.35 15.47
N ALA A 89 6.14 6.79 14.95
CA ALA A 89 7.28 5.97 14.56
C ALA A 89 8.11 5.49 15.78
N ASN A 90 9.16 4.69 15.54
CA ASN A 90 10.01 4.14 16.60
C ASN A 90 10.89 5.20 17.26
N SER A 91 11.12 6.32 16.57
CA SER A 91 11.99 7.41 16.97
C SER A 91 11.49 8.75 16.41
N PRO A 92 11.92 9.91 16.97
CA PRO A 92 11.43 11.22 16.54
C PRO A 92 11.74 11.64 15.09
N GLN A 93 12.58 10.87 14.39
CA GLN A 93 13.00 11.13 13.01
C GLN A 93 12.77 9.92 12.08
N GLY A 94 12.02 8.90 12.54
CA GLY A 94 11.54 7.80 11.71
C GLY A 94 10.67 8.30 10.56
N ASN A 95 10.67 7.56 9.44
CA ASN A 95 9.80 7.89 8.30
C ASN A 95 8.35 7.46 8.53
N GLY A 96 8.10 6.55 9.47
CA GLY A 96 6.77 6.07 9.85
C GLY A 96 6.48 4.62 9.42
N TYR A 97 7.24 4.08 8.46
CA TYR A 97 7.31 2.63 8.17
C TYR A 97 7.79 1.81 9.37
N ASP A 98 8.55 2.46 10.25
CA ASP A 98 8.89 2.01 11.59
C ASP A 98 7.75 2.26 12.62
N CYS A 99 6.51 1.88 12.27
CA CYS A 99 5.32 2.22 13.06
C CYS A 99 5.29 1.55 14.44
N TYR A 100 5.07 2.35 15.49
CA TYR A 100 4.86 1.92 16.87
C TYR A 100 3.39 2.01 17.30
N ASP A 101 2.72 3.16 17.15
CA ASP A 101 1.32 3.36 17.57
C ASP A 101 0.48 4.02 16.46
N LEU A 102 -0.47 3.25 15.91
CA LEU A 102 -1.38 3.69 14.85
C LEU A 102 -2.31 4.82 15.31
N TRP A 103 -2.63 4.85 16.60
CA TRP A 103 -3.58 5.78 17.22
C TRP A 103 -2.95 7.11 17.67
N ASP A 104 -1.64 7.29 17.48
CA ASP A 104 -0.88 8.50 17.84
C ASP A 104 -0.39 9.24 16.59
N LEU A 105 -1.18 10.22 16.12
CA LEU A 105 -0.86 11.02 14.93
C LEU A 105 0.03 12.24 15.25
N GLY A 106 0.98 12.07 16.18
CA GLY A 106 1.78 13.16 16.73
C GLY A 106 1.03 13.95 17.80
N GLU A 107 0.27 13.26 18.65
CA GLU A 107 -0.59 13.84 19.68
C GLU A 107 -0.06 13.59 21.11
N PHE A 108 0.58 12.44 21.36
CA PHE A 108 0.97 11.98 22.70
C PHE A 108 2.50 11.91 22.88
N ASP A 109 2.98 12.11 24.11
CA ASP A 109 4.40 11.97 24.47
C ASP A 109 4.84 10.49 24.45
N GLN A 110 5.28 10.01 23.29
CA GLN A 110 5.67 8.62 23.02
C GLN A 110 6.93 8.57 22.16
N LYS A 111 7.83 7.62 22.45
CA LYS A 111 9.15 7.47 21.80
C LYS A 111 9.93 8.79 21.69
N TRP A 112 10.08 9.44 22.85
CA TRP A 112 10.87 10.67 23.05
C TRP A 112 10.38 11.93 22.30
N THR A 113 9.14 11.93 21.79
CA THR A 113 8.52 13.08 21.12
C THR A 113 7.00 13.12 21.27
N ARG A 114 6.40 14.31 21.23
CA ARG A 114 4.97 14.47 20.99
C ARG A 114 4.66 14.32 19.50
N SER A 115 5.16 15.26 18.70
CA SER A 115 5.03 15.32 17.24
C SER A 115 5.64 14.10 16.55
N THR A 116 5.15 13.74 15.35
CA THR A 116 5.90 12.85 14.45
C THR A 116 7.04 13.62 13.75
N LYS A 117 7.86 12.95 12.94
CA LYS A 117 8.80 13.61 12.02
C LYS A 117 8.09 14.67 11.17
N TRP A 118 6.88 14.39 10.71
CA TRP A 118 6.17 15.19 9.70
C TRP A 118 5.49 16.43 10.29
N GLY A 119 4.99 16.32 11.52
CA GLY A 119 4.39 17.41 12.28
C GLY A 119 3.56 16.91 13.47
N SER A 120 2.80 17.81 14.08
CA SER A 120 1.85 17.51 15.15
C SER A 120 0.47 17.08 14.64
N ARG A 121 -0.37 16.62 15.57
CA ARG A 121 -1.81 16.39 15.34
C ARG A 121 -2.55 17.66 14.88
N GLU A 122 -2.12 18.83 15.35
CA GLU A 122 -2.72 20.13 15.02
C GLU A 122 -2.34 20.58 13.61
N GLU A 123 -1.05 20.51 13.24
CA GLU A 123 -0.58 20.84 11.88
C GLU A 123 -1.19 19.90 10.83
N LEU A 124 -1.42 18.63 11.19
CA LEU A 124 -2.19 17.70 10.36
C LEU A 124 -3.65 18.17 10.20
N ALA A 125 -4.30 18.65 11.26
CA ALA A 125 -5.66 19.17 11.17
C ALA A 125 -5.75 20.44 10.30
N GLU A 126 -4.74 21.33 10.35
CA GLU A 126 -4.62 22.47 9.42
C GLU A 126 -4.42 22.01 7.97
N LEU A 127 -3.54 21.03 7.72
CA LEU A 127 -3.31 20.45 6.40
C LEU A 127 -4.59 19.83 5.82
N MET A 128 -5.29 19.01 6.60
CA MET A 128 -6.58 18.41 6.22
C MET A 128 -7.66 19.46 5.97
N GLY A 129 -7.68 20.54 6.76
CA GLY A 129 -8.55 21.69 6.51
C GLY A 129 -8.26 22.35 5.17
N ARG A 130 -6.97 22.64 4.91
CA ARG A 130 -6.55 23.33 3.70
C ARG A 130 -6.70 22.50 2.42
N CYS A 131 -6.64 21.17 2.52
CA CYS A 131 -6.99 20.29 1.41
C CYS A 131 -8.47 20.42 1.03
N ARG A 132 -9.39 20.39 2.00
CA ARG A 132 -10.83 20.56 1.76
C ARG A 132 -11.17 21.94 1.17
N ASP A 133 -10.53 23.02 1.64
CA ASP A 133 -10.69 24.37 1.08
C ASP A 133 -10.37 24.44 -0.43
N LEU A 134 -9.50 23.55 -0.91
CA LEU A 134 -8.95 23.54 -2.27
C LEU A 134 -9.51 22.41 -3.14
N GLY A 135 -10.41 21.56 -2.60
CA GLY A 135 -10.90 20.38 -3.28
C GLY A 135 -9.85 19.28 -3.51
N LEU A 136 -8.79 19.25 -2.71
CA LEU A 136 -7.75 18.21 -2.76
C LEU A 136 -8.11 17.02 -1.88
N GLU A 137 -8.03 15.81 -2.45
CA GLU A 137 -8.16 14.57 -1.70
C GLU A 137 -6.89 14.28 -0.88
N VAL A 138 -7.02 13.70 0.32
CA VAL A 138 -5.87 13.20 1.08
C VAL A 138 -5.85 11.68 1.17
N VAL A 139 -4.77 11.11 0.63
CA VAL A 139 -4.43 9.69 0.62
C VAL A 139 -3.41 9.43 1.73
N TRP A 140 -3.82 8.68 2.75
CA TRP A 140 -3.00 8.41 3.94
C TRP A 140 -2.15 7.15 3.78
N ASP A 141 -0.91 7.16 4.27
CA ASP A 141 -0.03 6.00 4.24
C ASP A 141 -0.25 5.07 5.44
N SER A 142 -0.73 3.85 5.17
CA SER A 142 -1.15 2.85 6.16
C SER A 142 -0.13 1.72 6.27
N VAL A 143 0.71 1.80 7.30
CA VAL A 143 1.71 0.78 7.65
C VAL A 143 1.07 -0.29 8.54
N LEU A 144 0.57 -1.35 7.90
CA LEU A 144 -0.29 -2.36 8.55
C LEU A 144 0.33 -3.76 8.67
N ASN A 145 1.53 -4.00 8.14
CA ASN A 145 2.14 -5.33 8.17
C ASN A 145 2.73 -5.72 9.55
N HIS A 146 3.38 -4.76 10.22
CA HIS A 146 4.23 -5.04 11.39
C HIS A 146 4.18 -3.91 12.42
N LYS A 147 4.73 -4.16 13.62
CA LYS A 147 4.99 -3.17 14.67
C LYS A 147 6.42 -3.25 15.14
N THR A 148 6.98 -2.12 15.61
CA THR A 148 8.37 -2.07 16.08
C THR A 148 8.53 -1.22 17.34
N ALA A 149 9.66 -1.41 18.03
CA ALA A 149 9.99 -0.83 19.34
C ALA A 149 8.89 -1.03 20.41
N GLY A 150 8.58 -2.29 20.72
CA GLY A 150 7.75 -2.64 21.89
C GLY A 150 8.25 -2.00 23.20
N ASP A 151 7.35 -1.77 24.14
CA ASP A 151 7.62 -1.21 25.47
C ASP A 151 8.14 -2.25 26.48
N GLY A 152 8.31 -3.50 26.04
CA GLY A 152 9.00 -4.56 26.77
C GLY A 152 9.09 -5.86 25.99
N THR A 153 9.92 -6.78 26.49
CA THR A 153 10.00 -8.14 25.98
C THR A 153 8.94 -9.06 26.58
N GLN A 154 8.63 -10.15 25.88
CA GLN A 154 7.88 -11.29 26.38
C GLN A 154 8.58 -12.60 25.97
N ASP A 155 8.38 -13.63 26.79
CA ASP A 155 8.70 -15.02 26.45
C ASP A 155 7.70 -15.50 25.39
N ALA A 156 8.16 -16.00 24.24
CA ALA A 156 7.32 -16.54 23.18
C ALA A 156 7.87 -17.88 22.68
N TRP A 157 6.97 -18.81 22.33
CA TRP A 157 7.35 -20.04 21.63
C TRP A 157 7.54 -19.76 20.15
N ALA A 158 8.66 -20.21 19.60
CA ALA A 158 9.03 -19.97 18.21
C ALA A 158 9.82 -21.12 17.59
N VAL A 159 9.81 -21.18 16.26
CA VAL A 159 10.74 -21.94 15.44
C VAL A 159 11.49 -21.00 14.52
N GLU A 160 12.78 -21.26 14.29
CA GLU A 160 13.50 -20.64 13.18
C GLU A 160 13.01 -21.26 11.87
N VAL A 161 12.81 -20.44 10.85
CA VAL A 161 12.43 -20.90 9.49
C VAL A 161 13.51 -20.57 8.45
N ASP A 162 13.43 -21.23 7.30
CA ASP A 162 14.40 -21.05 6.23
C ASP A 162 14.29 -19.68 5.51
N GLY A 163 15.44 -19.16 5.08
CA GLY A 163 15.59 -17.86 4.43
C GLY A 163 15.13 -17.80 2.96
N GLU A 164 14.77 -18.94 2.36
CA GLU A 164 14.21 -19.06 1.01
C GLU A 164 12.87 -19.80 0.96
N ASP A 165 12.49 -20.55 2.00
CA ASP A 165 11.13 -21.07 2.18
C ASP A 165 10.65 -20.92 3.64
N ARG A 166 9.87 -19.86 3.95
CA ARG A 166 9.38 -19.57 5.31
C ARG A 166 8.47 -20.66 5.88
N ARG A 167 8.03 -21.63 5.07
CA ARG A 167 7.23 -22.80 5.52
C ARG A 167 8.11 -23.89 6.14
N VAL A 168 9.40 -23.92 5.79
CA VAL A 168 10.36 -24.92 6.28
C VAL A 168 10.90 -24.49 7.65
N GLU A 169 10.57 -25.26 8.68
CA GLU A 169 11.11 -25.07 10.03
C GLU A 169 12.51 -25.71 10.14
N ILE A 170 13.51 -24.93 10.55
CA ILE A 170 14.91 -25.37 10.62
C ILE A 170 15.38 -25.70 12.05
N CYS A 171 14.54 -25.47 13.07
CA CYS A 171 14.78 -25.96 14.43
C CYS A 171 13.50 -26.46 15.12
N PRO A 172 13.60 -27.33 16.14
CA PRO A 172 12.48 -27.62 17.05
C PRO A 172 11.98 -26.36 17.77
N PRO A 173 10.71 -26.31 18.22
CA PRO A 173 10.19 -25.19 18.99
C PRO A 173 11.02 -24.90 20.24
N LYS A 174 11.29 -23.62 20.48
CA LYS A 174 12.04 -23.10 21.62
C LYS A 174 11.40 -21.82 22.15
N LYS A 175 11.71 -21.45 23.40
CA LYS A 175 11.36 -20.13 23.95
C LYS A 175 12.42 -19.09 23.57
N ILE A 176 11.99 -18.06 22.84
CA ILE A 176 12.76 -16.84 22.59
C ILE A 176 12.27 -15.72 23.49
N GLU A 177 13.06 -14.65 23.62
CA GLU A 177 12.64 -13.40 24.26
C GLU A 177 12.48 -12.31 23.20
N ALA A 178 11.27 -11.81 22.98
CA ALA A 178 10.94 -10.98 21.83
C ALA A 178 10.21 -9.69 22.23
N TRP A 179 10.43 -8.60 21.49
CA TRP A 179 9.88 -7.25 21.75
C TRP A 179 8.39 -7.12 21.36
N LEU A 180 7.54 -7.90 22.03
CA LEU A 180 6.12 -8.10 21.67
C LEU A 180 5.13 -7.41 22.62
N ARG A 181 5.59 -6.76 23.71
CA ARG A 181 4.70 -6.00 24.60
C ARG A 181 4.59 -4.55 24.14
N TYR A 182 3.38 -4.06 23.87
CA TYR A 182 3.12 -2.65 23.56
C TYR A 182 2.04 -2.13 24.51
N ASP A 183 2.36 -1.08 25.26
CA ASP A 183 1.55 -0.57 26.36
C ASP A 183 1.06 0.88 26.13
N PHE A 184 1.69 1.61 25.19
CA PHE A 184 1.33 2.99 24.82
C PHE A 184 1.29 3.96 26.02
N PRO A 185 2.37 4.07 26.82
CA PRO A 185 2.36 4.77 28.11
C PRO A 185 2.21 6.31 28.00
N GLY A 186 2.30 6.90 26.81
CA GLY A 186 1.94 8.30 26.60
C GLY A 186 0.44 8.46 26.41
N ARG A 187 -0.15 7.62 25.54
CA ARG A 187 -1.60 7.61 25.28
C ARG A 187 -2.42 7.06 26.46
N GLU A 188 -1.82 6.22 27.30
CA GLU A 188 -2.40 5.73 28.56
C GLU A 188 -2.58 6.82 29.62
N LYS A 189 -1.64 7.78 29.74
CA LYS A 189 -1.79 8.94 30.63
C LYS A 189 -2.99 9.80 30.27
N GLU A 190 -3.28 9.91 28.97
CA GLU A 190 -4.48 10.56 28.41
C GLU A 190 -5.71 9.62 28.38
N GLY A 191 -5.77 8.63 29.28
CA GLY A 191 -6.93 7.74 29.45
C GLY A 191 -7.10 6.68 28.35
N THR A 192 -5.99 6.22 27.75
CA THR A 192 -5.98 5.29 26.60
C THR A 192 -6.86 5.76 25.44
N LYS A 193 -6.72 7.04 25.08
CA LYS A 193 -7.54 7.71 24.06
C LYS A 193 -7.56 6.91 22.74
N TYR A 194 -8.73 6.94 22.09
CA TYR A 194 -9.10 6.25 20.84
C TYR A 194 -9.24 4.72 20.94
N SER A 195 -8.28 3.98 21.51
CA SER A 195 -8.41 2.52 21.72
C SER A 195 -7.74 2.05 23.01
N PRO A 196 -8.38 1.18 23.82
CA PRO A 196 -7.77 0.56 25.00
C PRO A 196 -6.79 -0.58 24.64
N PHE A 197 -6.71 -1.02 23.38
CA PHE A 197 -6.00 -2.23 22.97
C PHE A 197 -4.49 -2.16 23.26
N LYS A 198 -3.95 -3.27 23.77
CA LYS A 198 -2.53 -3.44 24.13
C LYS A 198 -2.00 -4.65 23.38
N TRP A 199 -0.81 -4.54 22.79
CA TRP A 199 -0.26 -5.64 21.99
C TRP A 199 0.61 -6.56 22.83
N ARG A 200 0.53 -7.85 22.53
CA ARG A 200 1.11 -8.96 23.28
C ARG A 200 1.59 -10.04 22.31
N ALA A 201 2.37 -11.02 22.78
CA ALA A 201 2.92 -12.11 21.95
C ALA A 201 1.85 -12.89 21.15
N GLU A 202 0.65 -13.04 21.71
CA GLU A 202 -0.54 -13.60 21.06
C GLU A 202 -0.99 -12.83 19.80
N HIS A 203 -0.63 -11.55 19.65
CA HIS A 203 -1.06 -10.67 18.54
C HIS A 203 -0.08 -10.59 17.36
N PHE A 204 1.05 -11.32 17.42
CA PHE A 204 2.08 -11.34 16.37
C PHE A 204 2.43 -12.76 15.97
N ASN A 205 2.63 -13.05 14.68
CA ASN A 205 2.98 -14.39 14.20
C ASN A 205 4.45 -14.56 13.79
N GLY A 206 5.25 -13.47 13.77
CA GLY A 206 6.69 -13.54 13.54
C GLY A 206 7.50 -12.42 14.19
N ILE A 207 8.81 -12.65 14.32
CA ILE A 207 9.81 -11.67 14.79
C ILE A 207 11.19 -12.01 14.19
N ASP A 208 12.08 -11.03 14.06
CA ASP A 208 13.44 -11.17 13.51
C ASP A 208 14.56 -11.23 14.57
N TRP A 209 14.22 -11.10 15.85
CA TRP A 209 15.18 -10.91 16.95
C TRP A 209 14.82 -11.67 18.22
N ASP A 210 15.75 -12.51 18.70
CA ASP A 210 15.73 -13.11 20.03
C ASP A 210 16.67 -12.33 20.96
N GLN A 211 16.10 -11.50 21.84
CA GLN A 211 16.80 -10.67 22.81
C GLN A 211 17.63 -11.50 23.80
N ARG A 212 17.23 -12.75 24.10
CA ARG A 212 17.94 -13.63 25.04
C ARG A 212 19.19 -14.23 24.39
N ALA A 213 19.09 -14.61 23.12
CA ALA A 213 20.22 -15.14 22.36
C ALA A 213 21.10 -14.05 21.71
N GLN A 214 20.64 -12.79 21.68
CA GLN A 214 21.21 -11.70 20.87
C GLN A 214 21.38 -12.12 19.39
N LYS A 215 20.36 -12.82 18.85
CA LYS A 215 20.40 -13.44 17.53
C LYS A 215 19.32 -12.86 16.61
N ASN A 216 19.75 -12.53 15.39
CA ASN A 216 18.86 -12.31 14.26
C ASN A 216 18.62 -13.62 13.49
N ALA A 217 17.36 -13.93 13.22
CA ALA A 217 16.87 -14.99 12.33
C ALA A 217 15.35 -14.79 12.15
N ILE A 218 14.74 -15.37 11.11
CA ILE A 218 13.28 -15.35 10.98
C ILE A 218 12.69 -16.35 11.98
N TYR A 219 12.03 -15.85 13.01
CA TYR A 219 11.31 -16.63 14.01
C TYR A 219 9.81 -16.62 13.69
N LYS A 220 9.27 -17.79 13.31
CA LYS A 220 7.82 -18.00 13.28
C LYS A 220 7.35 -18.26 14.70
N LEU A 221 6.43 -17.44 15.20
CA LEU A 221 5.81 -17.61 16.50
C LEU A 221 4.72 -18.69 16.40
N VAL A 222 4.66 -19.57 17.40
CA VAL A 222 3.78 -20.74 17.44
C VAL A 222 3.18 -20.91 18.83
N ASP A 223 2.07 -21.64 18.94
CA ASP A 223 1.50 -21.99 20.24
C ASP A 223 2.43 -22.91 21.05
N ASP A 224 2.25 -22.94 22.37
CA ASP A 224 3.02 -23.80 23.27
C ASP A 224 2.93 -25.28 22.82
N PRO A 225 4.05 -25.99 22.59
CA PRO A 225 4.03 -27.37 22.12
C PRO A 225 3.26 -28.37 22.99
N ALA A 226 2.95 -28.03 24.24
CA ALA A 226 2.10 -28.83 25.12
C ALA A 226 0.60 -28.75 24.80
N THR A 227 0.12 -27.76 24.02
CA THR A 227 -1.29 -27.64 23.62
C THR A 227 -1.63 -28.43 22.35
N TYR A 228 -0.63 -28.80 21.54
CA TYR A 228 -0.87 -29.52 20.29
C TYR A 228 -1.60 -30.86 20.53
N PRO A 229 -2.47 -31.29 19.60
CA PRO A 229 -3.08 -32.62 19.65
C PRO A 229 -2.01 -33.69 19.75
N LYS A 230 -2.03 -34.48 20.82
CA LYS A 230 -1.17 -35.66 20.96
C LYS A 230 -1.44 -36.58 19.76
N PRO A 231 -0.40 -37.17 19.13
CA PRO A 231 -0.60 -38.14 18.07
C PRO A 231 -1.58 -39.21 18.53
N GLN A 232 -2.63 -39.47 17.73
CA GLN A 232 -3.54 -40.57 18.02
C GLN A 232 -2.71 -41.85 18.12
N GLN A 233 -2.75 -42.51 19.27
CA GLN A 233 -2.15 -43.83 19.43
C GLN A 233 -2.85 -44.75 18.45
N GLN A 234 -2.16 -45.13 17.38
CA GLN A 234 -2.67 -46.11 16.42
C GLN A 234 -2.81 -47.45 17.15
N LEU A 235 -4.04 -47.73 17.59
CA LEU A 235 -4.43 -49.03 18.12
C LEU A 235 -4.11 -50.08 17.05
N GLY A 236 -3.26 -51.04 17.42
CA GLY A 236 -2.56 -51.88 16.45
C GLY A 236 -3.49 -52.79 15.64
N GLY A 237 -3.46 -52.63 14.32
CA GLY A 237 -3.99 -53.60 13.35
C GLY A 237 -2.82 -54.28 12.62
N GLY A 238 -2.52 -55.53 12.97
CA GLY A 238 -1.47 -56.30 12.30
C GLY A 238 -1.92 -56.79 10.92
N GLY A 239 -1.09 -56.57 9.90
CA GLY A 239 -1.29 -57.08 8.54
C GLY A 239 0.06 -57.32 7.87
N SER A 240 0.28 -58.52 7.32
CA SER A 240 1.59 -58.99 6.88
C SER A 240 1.66 -59.32 5.38
N GLY A 241 2.84 -59.07 4.79
CA GLY A 241 3.31 -59.76 3.59
C GLY A 241 3.14 -59.03 2.26
N GLY A 242 3.96 -59.44 1.28
CA GLY A 242 3.91 -58.96 -0.11
C GLY A 242 4.98 -57.91 -0.43
N GLY A 243 6.15 -58.35 -0.91
CA GLY A 243 7.18 -57.46 -1.47
C GLY A 243 7.46 -57.78 -2.93
N MET A 244 7.89 -56.79 -3.71
CA MET A 244 8.54 -57.02 -5.00
C MET A 244 9.55 -55.92 -5.31
N THR A 245 10.64 -56.29 -5.97
CA THR A 245 11.74 -55.40 -6.37
C THR A 245 11.53 -54.89 -7.79
N GLY A 246 11.80 -53.59 -8.01
CA GLY A 246 11.69 -52.96 -9.34
C GLY A 246 12.63 -51.77 -9.47
N MET A 247 13.39 -51.70 -10.56
CA MET A 247 14.34 -50.61 -10.81
C MET A 247 13.62 -49.32 -11.20
N ASN A 248 14.06 -48.17 -10.68
CA ASN A 248 13.95 -46.92 -11.43
C ASN A 248 14.99 -45.84 -11.04
N ARG A 249 16.28 -46.10 -11.30
CA ARG A 249 17.36 -45.12 -11.04
C ARG A 249 17.32 -43.87 -11.94
N LEU A 250 16.50 -43.85 -12.99
CA LEU A 250 16.35 -42.71 -13.92
C LEU A 250 15.28 -41.69 -13.49
N ALA A 251 14.36 -42.06 -12.60
CA ALA A 251 13.34 -41.13 -12.08
C ALA A 251 13.93 -39.99 -11.21
N ARG A 252 15.19 -40.10 -10.79
CA ARG A 252 15.82 -39.20 -9.81
C ARG A 252 16.42 -37.90 -10.40
N LEU A 253 16.37 -37.70 -11.73
CA LEU A 253 16.87 -36.47 -12.39
C LEU A 253 15.78 -35.63 -13.07
N ALA A 254 14.60 -36.19 -13.35
CA ALA A 254 13.46 -35.47 -13.94
C ALA A 254 12.48 -34.94 -12.86
N GLY A 255 13.01 -34.59 -11.69
CA GLY A 255 12.28 -34.55 -10.42
C GLY A 255 12.32 -33.23 -9.66
N LYS A 256 12.39 -32.06 -10.32
CA LYS A 256 11.89 -30.80 -9.73
C LYS A 256 10.35 -30.74 -9.80
N LEU A 257 9.71 -31.85 -9.43
CA LEU A 257 8.29 -31.89 -9.12
C LEU A 257 8.08 -31.19 -7.78
N LYS A 258 6.95 -30.51 -7.62
CA LYS A 258 6.58 -29.88 -6.35
C LYS A 258 6.63 -30.94 -5.25
N SER A 259 7.54 -30.80 -4.29
CA SER A 259 7.42 -31.51 -3.01
C SER A 259 6.13 -31.06 -2.34
N ASP A 260 5.42 -31.98 -1.71
CA ASP A 260 4.28 -31.62 -0.86
C ASP A 260 4.71 -30.57 0.16
N PRO A 261 3.87 -29.56 0.45
CA PRO A 261 4.22 -28.51 1.41
C PRO A 261 4.54 -29.13 2.78
N PRO A 262 5.54 -28.59 3.52
CA PRO A 262 5.95 -29.16 4.79
C PRO A 262 4.77 -29.21 5.78
N PRO A 263 4.67 -30.27 6.61
CA PRO A 263 3.51 -30.50 7.45
C PRO A 263 3.29 -29.35 8.44
N ARG A 264 2.15 -28.68 8.32
CA ARG A 264 1.79 -27.47 9.06
C ARG A 264 1.43 -27.80 10.51
N ARG A 265 1.85 -26.96 11.46
CA ARG A 265 1.39 -27.03 12.86
C ARG A 265 -0.07 -26.58 12.96
N PRO A 266 -0.87 -27.17 13.87
CA PRO A 266 -2.20 -26.65 14.18
C PRO A 266 -2.09 -25.39 15.04
N GLY A 267 -3.06 -24.50 14.91
CA GLY A 267 -3.05 -23.21 15.59
C GLY A 267 -2.17 -22.19 14.86
N LYS A 268 -1.37 -21.45 15.64
CA LYS A 268 -0.69 -20.23 15.24
C LYS A 268 0.45 -20.45 14.22
N GLY A 269 0.55 -19.50 13.29
CA GLY A 269 1.59 -19.43 12.26
C GLY A 269 1.28 -18.35 11.22
N TRP A 270 1.88 -18.47 10.04
CA TRP A 270 1.71 -17.48 8.96
C TRP A 270 0.25 -17.35 8.47
N ALA A 271 -0.09 -16.20 7.91
CA ALA A 271 -1.24 -16.07 7.00
C ALA A 271 -0.98 -16.89 5.72
N GLU A 272 -1.99 -17.59 5.21
CA GLU A 272 -1.87 -18.44 4.00
C GLU A 272 -2.32 -17.72 2.72
N ASP A 273 -3.03 -16.60 2.87
CA ASP A 273 -3.57 -15.76 1.80
C ASP A 273 -2.72 -14.51 1.58
N VAL A 274 -1.44 -14.74 1.32
CA VAL A 274 -0.39 -13.74 1.06
C VAL A 274 0.34 -14.05 -0.27
N ASP A 275 1.43 -13.34 -0.57
CA ASP A 275 2.29 -13.73 -1.69
C ASP A 275 3.10 -15.00 -1.42
N ASP A 276 3.41 -15.74 -2.49
CA ASP A 276 4.09 -17.05 -2.44
C ASP A 276 5.60 -16.99 -2.78
N MET A 277 6.17 -15.80 -2.98
CA MET A 277 7.60 -15.58 -2.90
C MET A 277 8.15 -16.10 -1.56
N HIS A 278 9.35 -16.70 -1.62
CA HIS A 278 9.96 -17.48 -0.53
C HIS A 278 8.99 -18.49 0.14
N GLY A 279 8.10 -19.09 -0.65
CA GLY A 279 7.14 -20.12 -0.22
C GLY A 279 5.91 -19.60 0.52
N ASN A 280 6.07 -18.53 1.30
CA ASN A 280 5.06 -17.73 1.98
C ASN A 280 5.75 -16.42 2.41
N TYR A 281 5.23 -15.26 1.99
CA TYR A 281 5.86 -13.96 2.28
C TYR A 281 5.17 -13.14 3.37
N ASP A 282 4.42 -13.77 4.28
CA ASP A 282 3.79 -13.09 5.42
C ASP A 282 4.84 -12.34 6.26
N TYR A 283 5.98 -12.99 6.54
CA TYR A 283 7.06 -12.33 7.27
C TYR A 283 7.93 -11.41 6.41
N LEU A 284 7.93 -10.11 6.75
CA LEU A 284 8.84 -9.11 6.19
C LEU A 284 9.91 -8.64 7.19
N MET A 285 9.52 -7.97 8.28
CA MET A 285 10.42 -7.36 9.27
C MET A 285 9.72 -7.05 10.61
N PHE A 286 10.50 -6.83 11.67
CA PHE A 286 10.01 -6.51 13.02
C PHE A 286 8.95 -7.51 13.55
N ALA A 287 8.00 -7.06 14.38
CA ALA A 287 6.93 -7.92 14.91
C ALA A 287 5.76 -7.99 13.91
N ASN A 288 5.63 -9.12 13.21
CA ASN A 288 4.66 -9.33 12.13
C ASN A 288 3.26 -9.57 12.70
N ILE A 289 2.25 -8.84 12.21
CA ILE A 289 0.91 -8.79 12.84
C ILE A 289 0.09 -10.06 12.52
N ASP A 290 -0.48 -10.69 13.55
CA ASP A 290 -1.34 -11.86 13.39
C ASP A 290 -2.79 -11.45 13.10
N TYR A 291 -3.11 -11.27 11.82
CA TYR A 291 -4.48 -10.97 11.36
C TYR A 291 -5.47 -12.13 11.48
N GLN A 292 -5.08 -13.30 12.00
CA GLN A 292 -6.03 -14.35 12.41
C GLN A 292 -6.57 -14.08 13.82
N HIS A 293 -5.89 -13.27 14.65
CA HIS A 293 -6.32 -12.96 16.01
C HIS A 293 -7.53 -11.99 16.03
N PRO A 294 -8.68 -12.34 16.64
CA PRO A 294 -9.89 -11.52 16.55
C PRO A 294 -9.74 -10.09 17.05
N GLU A 295 -9.04 -9.87 18.17
CA GLU A 295 -8.87 -8.53 18.75
C GLU A 295 -8.00 -7.62 17.87
N VAL A 296 -7.01 -8.19 17.18
CA VAL A 296 -6.15 -7.48 16.20
C VAL A 296 -6.97 -7.02 15.01
N ARG A 297 -7.85 -7.90 14.48
CA ARG A 297 -8.76 -7.54 13.39
C ARG A 297 -9.66 -6.37 13.80
N ILE A 298 -10.24 -6.42 15.00
CA ILE A 298 -11.13 -5.37 15.51
C ILE A 298 -10.39 -4.04 15.62
N ASP A 299 -9.25 -3.96 16.33
CA ASP A 299 -8.52 -2.69 16.53
C ASP A 299 -8.11 -2.03 15.20
N VAL A 300 -7.62 -2.81 14.23
CA VAL A 300 -7.17 -2.25 12.94
C VAL A 300 -8.34 -1.89 12.00
N LEU A 301 -9.47 -2.60 12.09
CA LEU A 301 -10.72 -2.22 11.39
C LEU A 301 -11.34 -0.94 11.97
N GLU A 302 -11.34 -0.80 13.30
CA GLU A 302 -11.78 0.40 14.00
C GLU A 302 -10.84 1.59 13.74
N TRP A 303 -9.52 1.36 13.66
CA TRP A 303 -8.56 2.38 13.24
C TRP A 303 -8.83 2.91 11.83
N GLY A 304 -9.11 2.03 10.86
CA GLY A 304 -9.45 2.43 9.49
C GLY A 304 -10.72 3.29 9.41
N GLU A 305 -11.76 2.92 10.15
CA GLU A 305 -12.98 3.74 10.29
C GLU A 305 -12.68 5.08 10.98
N TRP A 306 -11.92 5.06 12.08
CA TRP A 306 -11.56 6.23 12.87
C TRP A 306 -10.73 7.24 12.07
N MET A 307 -9.79 6.78 11.23
CA MET A 307 -9.04 7.65 10.34
C MET A 307 -9.98 8.44 9.43
N VAL A 308 -10.89 7.77 8.71
CA VAL A 308 -11.89 8.43 7.85
C VAL A 308 -12.75 9.40 8.66
N GLN A 309 -13.34 8.97 9.79
CA GLN A 309 -14.27 9.81 10.56
C GLN A 309 -13.58 10.98 11.28
N SER A 310 -12.44 10.76 11.93
CA SER A 310 -11.80 11.70 12.87
C SER A 310 -10.65 12.53 12.28
N THR A 311 -10.10 12.15 11.12
CA THR A 311 -9.16 12.98 10.37
C THR A 311 -9.79 13.56 9.10
N GLY A 312 -10.65 12.77 8.42
CA GLY A 312 -11.25 13.15 7.14
C GLY A 312 -10.37 12.90 5.92
N VAL A 313 -9.52 11.87 5.98
CA VAL A 313 -8.83 11.33 4.79
C VAL A 313 -9.83 10.74 3.80
N ASP A 314 -9.54 10.92 2.52
CA ASP A 314 -10.35 10.49 1.37
C ASP A 314 -9.90 9.14 0.79
N GLY A 315 -8.73 8.67 1.20
CA GLY A 315 -8.11 7.48 0.65
C GLY A 315 -6.91 7.00 1.45
N PHE A 316 -6.35 5.87 1.02
CA PHE A 316 -5.21 5.21 1.65
C PHE A 316 -4.25 4.59 0.64
N ARG A 317 -2.95 4.83 0.82
CA ARG A 317 -1.87 4.00 0.26
C ARG A 317 -1.58 2.93 1.30
N LEU A 318 -1.75 1.66 0.94
CA LEU A 318 -1.49 0.55 1.83
C LEU A 318 -0.06 0.05 1.59
N ASP A 319 0.77 0.17 2.62
CA ASP A 319 2.15 -0.31 2.66
C ASP A 319 2.20 -1.83 2.52
N ALA A 320 3.17 -2.36 1.77
CA ALA A 320 3.59 -3.76 1.88
C ALA A 320 2.45 -4.83 1.78
N VAL A 321 1.35 -4.59 1.06
CA VAL A 321 0.13 -5.43 1.13
C VAL A 321 0.26 -6.85 0.59
N GLN A 322 1.35 -7.17 -0.10
CA GLN A 322 1.71 -8.54 -0.47
C GLN A 322 2.13 -9.41 0.74
N HIS A 323 2.38 -8.78 1.90
CA HIS A 323 2.90 -9.41 3.13
C HIS A 323 1.86 -9.66 4.23
N PHE A 324 0.58 -9.30 4.07
CA PHE A 324 -0.45 -9.63 5.07
C PHE A 324 -1.79 -10.02 4.45
N SER A 325 -2.58 -10.80 5.19
CA SER A 325 -3.81 -11.50 4.75
C SER A 325 -4.68 -10.69 3.78
N TYR A 326 -4.79 -11.14 2.53
CA TYR A 326 -5.60 -10.50 1.49
C TYR A 326 -7.10 -10.50 1.85
N ASN A 327 -7.58 -11.50 2.59
CA ASN A 327 -8.96 -11.53 3.10
C ASN A 327 -9.19 -10.53 4.24
N PHE A 328 -8.19 -10.26 5.09
CA PHE A 328 -8.25 -9.12 6.02
C PHE A 328 -8.29 -7.80 5.25
N THR A 329 -7.39 -7.62 4.28
CA THR A 329 -7.32 -6.41 3.44
C THR A 329 -8.65 -6.14 2.71
N ARG A 330 -9.33 -7.18 2.20
CA ARG A 330 -10.69 -7.05 1.65
C ARG A 330 -11.70 -6.51 2.67
N GLU A 331 -11.72 -7.07 3.89
CA GLU A 331 -12.64 -6.63 4.96
C GLU A 331 -12.35 -5.20 5.42
N TRP A 332 -11.07 -4.83 5.50
CA TRP A 332 -10.62 -3.49 5.86
C TRP A 332 -11.03 -2.45 4.81
N ILE A 333 -10.86 -2.76 3.52
CA ILE A 333 -11.35 -1.94 2.42
C ILE A 333 -12.88 -1.79 2.50
N ALA A 334 -13.63 -2.88 2.76
CA ALA A 334 -15.08 -2.81 2.92
C ALA A 334 -15.52 -1.87 4.07
N ARG A 335 -14.83 -1.94 5.21
CA ARG A 335 -15.07 -1.13 6.41
C ARG A 335 -14.78 0.36 6.14
N VAL A 336 -13.66 0.65 5.49
CA VAL A 336 -13.27 2.00 5.07
C VAL A 336 -14.22 2.58 4.03
N HIS A 337 -14.63 1.81 3.02
CA HIS A 337 -15.56 2.27 1.99
C HIS A 337 -16.96 2.56 2.59
N ALA A 338 -17.41 1.78 3.57
CA ALA A 338 -18.64 2.08 4.31
C ALA A 338 -18.54 3.40 5.08
N SER A 339 -17.42 3.62 5.80
CA SER A 339 -17.14 4.86 6.53
C SER A 339 -17.05 6.08 5.59
N SER A 340 -16.40 5.93 4.44
CA SER A 340 -16.28 6.97 3.41
C SER A 340 -17.64 7.34 2.81
N ARG A 341 -18.44 6.35 2.39
CA ARG A 341 -19.80 6.60 1.87
C ARG A 341 -20.68 7.32 2.89
N GLN A 342 -20.58 6.97 4.18
CA GLN A 342 -21.29 7.66 5.25
C GLN A 342 -20.85 9.12 5.41
N LYS A 343 -19.57 9.44 5.17
CA LYS A 343 -18.99 10.77 5.40
C LYS A 343 -19.10 11.72 4.21
N CYS A 344 -18.88 11.23 2.99
CA CYS A 344 -18.80 12.05 1.77
C CYS A 344 -19.52 11.44 0.55
N GLY A 345 -20.36 10.42 0.75
CA GLY A 345 -21.23 9.85 -0.30
C GLY A 345 -20.54 8.98 -1.34
N ARG A 346 -19.23 8.76 -1.21
CA ARG A 346 -18.37 8.06 -2.16
C ARG A 346 -17.44 7.06 -1.47
N ASP A 347 -16.98 6.07 -2.22
CA ASP A 347 -15.96 5.12 -1.77
C ASP A 347 -14.59 5.81 -1.62
N ALA A 348 -13.74 5.28 -0.75
CA ALA A 348 -12.41 5.82 -0.54
C ALA A 348 -11.47 5.42 -1.68
N PHE A 349 -10.49 6.25 -2.02
CA PHE A 349 -9.44 5.83 -2.94
C PHE A 349 -8.42 4.93 -2.22
N VAL A 350 -8.37 3.64 -2.54
CA VAL A 350 -7.37 2.72 -1.95
C VAL A 350 -6.40 2.23 -3.02
N VAL A 351 -5.10 2.40 -2.79
CA VAL A 351 -4.01 1.84 -3.61
C VAL A 351 -3.12 0.92 -2.79
N GLY A 352 -2.93 -0.31 -3.27
CA GLY A 352 -2.03 -1.31 -2.68
C GLY A 352 -0.62 -1.27 -3.26
N GLU A 353 0.38 -1.46 -2.40
CA GLU A 353 1.75 -1.72 -2.80
C GLU A 353 2.06 -3.23 -2.90
N ILE A 354 2.11 -3.72 -4.14
CA ILE A 354 2.62 -5.04 -4.51
C ILE A 354 3.85 -4.77 -5.37
N TRP A 355 5.04 -4.89 -4.78
CA TRP A 355 6.26 -4.37 -5.39
C TRP A 355 7.02 -5.47 -6.15
N THR A 356 6.76 -5.61 -7.45
CA THR A 356 7.21 -6.75 -8.25
C THR A 356 7.26 -6.45 -9.75
N GLY A 357 8.03 -7.25 -10.51
CA GLY A 357 7.99 -7.27 -11.97
C GLY A 357 6.94 -8.25 -12.54
N GLU A 358 6.32 -9.08 -11.70
CA GLU A 358 5.31 -10.07 -12.10
C GLU A 358 3.89 -9.47 -11.91
N VAL A 359 3.34 -8.88 -12.97
CA VAL A 359 1.99 -8.27 -12.97
C VAL A 359 0.89 -9.24 -12.51
N GLU A 360 1.06 -10.54 -12.73
CA GLU A 360 0.17 -11.60 -12.29
C GLU A 360 0.00 -11.66 -10.76
N ARG A 361 1.02 -11.27 -9.98
CA ARG A 361 0.92 -11.15 -8.50
C ARG A 361 0.06 -9.96 -8.12
N ILE A 362 0.18 -8.86 -8.85
CA ILE A 362 -0.57 -7.63 -8.63
C ILE A 362 -2.05 -7.88 -8.96
N THR A 363 -2.35 -8.55 -10.08
CA THR A 363 -3.73 -8.94 -10.41
C THR A 363 -4.28 -9.99 -9.42
N LYS A 364 -3.48 -10.96 -8.96
CA LYS A 364 -3.87 -11.92 -7.90
C LYS A 364 -4.32 -11.20 -6.62
N TRP A 365 -3.64 -10.13 -6.20
CA TRP A 365 -4.07 -9.31 -5.06
C TRP A 365 -5.38 -8.57 -5.37
N LEU A 366 -5.43 -7.83 -6.49
CA LEU A 366 -6.60 -7.06 -6.93
C LEU A 366 -7.87 -7.93 -7.05
N ASP A 367 -7.75 -9.17 -7.53
CA ASP A 367 -8.85 -10.11 -7.68
C ASP A 367 -9.39 -10.64 -6.33
N VAL A 368 -8.55 -10.70 -5.29
CA VAL A 368 -8.94 -11.16 -3.94
C VAL A 368 -9.52 -10.03 -3.07
N VAL A 369 -9.02 -8.79 -3.22
CA VAL A 369 -9.52 -7.63 -2.46
C VAL A 369 -10.68 -6.89 -3.15
N GLY A 370 -10.70 -6.88 -4.48
CA GLY A 370 -11.77 -6.32 -5.32
C GLY A 370 -12.09 -4.85 -5.02
N GLN A 371 -13.39 -4.53 -5.01
CA GLN A 371 -13.96 -3.28 -4.47
C GLN A 371 -13.46 -1.97 -5.08
N GLY A 372 -12.88 -2.00 -6.29
CA GLY A 372 -12.30 -0.81 -6.91
C GLY A 372 -10.96 -0.37 -6.31
N ALA A 373 -10.26 -1.29 -5.63
CA ALA A 373 -8.88 -1.07 -5.21
C ALA A 373 -7.96 -0.91 -6.43
N TYR A 374 -6.95 -0.05 -6.27
CA TYR A 374 -5.88 0.20 -7.24
C TYR A 374 -4.59 -0.48 -6.79
N ALA A 375 -3.60 -0.58 -7.68
CA ALA A 375 -2.23 -0.94 -7.30
C ALA A 375 -1.20 -0.12 -8.09
N TYR A 376 0.01 0.02 -7.55
CA TYR A 376 1.11 0.68 -8.24
C TYR A 376 1.66 -0.18 -9.40
N ASP A 377 1.80 0.41 -10.58
CA ASP A 377 2.36 -0.26 -11.77
C ASP A 377 3.89 -0.27 -11.72
N SER A 378 4.44 -1.04 -10.76
CA SER A 378 5.87 -1.31 -10.66
C SER A 378 6.46 -2.01 -11.92
N PRO A 379 5.74 -2.88 -12.65
CA PRO A 379 6.20 -3.39 -13.95
C PRO A 379 6.38 -2.30 -15.03
N LEU A 380 5.49 -1.31 -15.14
CA LEU A 380 5.68 -0.16 -16.06
C LEU A 380 6.92 0.66 -15.69
N LEU A 381 7.15 0.89 -14.39
CA LEU A 381 8.35 1.56 -13.91
C LEU A 381 9.62 0.76 -14.29
N TYR A 382 9.60 -0.57 -14.16
CA TYR A 382 10.70 -1.42 -14.60
C TYR A 382 10.88 -1.42 -16.13
N ASN A 383 9.81 -1.24 -16.93
CA ASN A 383 9.94 -1.01 -18.38
C ASN A 383 10.61 0.34 -18.69
N PHE A 384 10.26 1.43 -18.00
CA PHE A 384 10.98 2.72 -18.12
C PHE A 384 12.46 2.59 -17.74
N SER A 385 12.77 1.84 -16.69
CA SER A 385 14.13 1.55 -16.23
C SER A 385 14.93 0.73 -17.24
N ARG A 386 14.34 -0.37 -17.76
CA ARG A 386 14.94 -1.21 -18.80
C ARG A 386 15.22 -0.41 -20.07
N ILE A 387 14.25 0.38 -20.57
CA ILE A 387 14.45 1.20 -21.77
C ILE A 387 15.52 2.27 -21.52
N SER A 388 15.60 2.81 -20.29
CA SER A 388 16.68 3.71 -19.90
C SER A 388 18.06 3.05 -19.97
N GLU A 389 18.19 1.80 -19.52
CA GLU A 389 19.42 1.02 -19.61
C GLU A 389 19.75 0.60 -21.06
N ASP A 390 18.76 0.17 -21.84
CA ASP A 390 18.89 -0.13 -23.26
C ASP A 390 19.43 1.09 -24.03
N VAL A 391 18.87 2.28 -23.81
CA VAL A 391 19.34 3.54 -24.43
C VAL A 391 20.73 3.93 -23.93
N ARG A 392 20.99 3.86 -22.62
CA ARG A 392 22.29 4.20 -22.00
C ARG A 392 23.44 3.32 -22.49
N THR A 393 23.15 2.07 -22.86
CA THR A 393 24.15 1.09 -23.35
C THR A 393 24.27 1.03 -24.88
N GLY A 394 23.39 1.71 -25.63
CA GLY A 394 23.34 1.58 -27.09
C GLY A 394 22.78 0.22 -27.55
N SER A 395 21.94 -0.41 -26.75
CA SER A 395 21.30 -1.70 -27.01
C SER A 395 20.46 -1.66 -28.28
N VAL A 396 20.66 -2.63 -29.17
CA VAL A 396 19.80 -2.85 -30.36
C VAL A 396 18.37 -3.27 -30.00
N ASN A 397 18.09 -3.56 -28.73
CA ASN A 397 16.77 -3.92 -28.21
C ASN A 397 15.98 -2.72 -27.64
N ALA A 398 16.50 -1.49 -27.77
CA ALA A 398 15.87 -0.25 -27.33
C ALA A 398 14.57 0.06 -28.11
N ASP A 399 13.47 -0.61 -27.75
CA ASP A 399 12.20 -0.55 -28.47
C ASP A 399 11.06 0.02 -27.62
N LEU A 400 10.69 1.29 -27.88
CA LEU A 400 9.57 1.98 -27.23
C LEU A 400 8.20 1.30 -27.45
N ARG A 401 8.05 0.42 -28.46
CA ARG A 401 6.80 -0.36 -28.66
C ARG A 401 6.56 -1.37 -27.54
N THR A 402 7.57 -1.67 -26.72
CA THR A 402 7.51 -2.59 -25.59
C THR A 402 7.21 -1.93 -24.25
N ILE A 403 6.94 -0.62 -24.22
CA ILE A 403 6.87 0.18 -22.98
C ILE A 403 5.76 -0.25 -22.00
N VAL A 404 4.59 -0.65 -22.50
CA VAL A 404 3.48 -1.16 -21.65
C VAL A 404 3.50 -2.67 -21.44
N ARG A 405 4.44 -3.39 -22.08
CA ARG A 405 4.36 -4.85 -22.17
C ARG A 405 4.48 -5.50 -20.80
N ASN A 406 3.53 -6.37 -20.46
CA ASN A 406 3.37 -7.03 -19.18
C ASN A 406 3.19 -6.03 -18.01
N SER A 407 2.60 -4.85 -18.23
CA SER A 407 2.33 -3.86 -17.18
C SER A 407 0.88 -3.89 -16.69
N LEU A 408 0.63 -3.32 -15.51
CA LEU A 408 -0.73 -3.20 -15.00
C LEU A 408 -1.57 -2.27 -15.88
N LEU A 409 -0.96 -1.24 -16.48
CA LEU A 409 -1.55 -0.36 -17.48
C LEU A 409 -2.00 -1.09 -18.77
N GLU A 410 -1.32 -2.17 -19.18
CA GLU A 410 -1.72 -3.00 -20.34
C GLU A 410 -2.88 -3.95 -20.00
N ILE A 411 -2.92 -4.47 -18.76
CA ILE A 411 -3.81 -5.57 -18.36
C ILE A 411 -5.06 -5.09 -17.61
N ARG A 412 -4.97 -3.99 -16.85
CA ARG A 412 -6.04 -3.43 -16.01
C ARG A 412 -5.86 -1.91 -15.79
N PRO A 413 -5.90 -1.09 -16.86
CA PRO A 413 -5.62 0.34 -16.81
C PRO A 413 -6.49 1.14 -15.82
N GLU A 414 -7.70 0.67 -15.52
CA GLU A 414 -8.64 1.28 -14.58
C GLU A 414 -8.21 1.13 -13.10
N ALA A 415 -7.32 0.18 -12.80
CA ALA A 415 -6.77 -0.06 -11.47
C ALA A 415 -5.28 0.35 -11.34
N ALA A 416 -4.66 0.85 -12.43
CA ALA A 416 -3.24 1.14 -12.48
C ALA A 416 -2.90 2.54 -11.95
N VAL A 417 -2.09 2.63 -10.90
CA VAL A 417 -1.44 3.89 -10.48
C VAL A 417 -0.03 3.93 -11.05
N THR A 418 0.20 4.79 -12.04
CA THR A 418 1.42 4.83 -12.85
C THR A 418 2.41 5.86 -12.30
N LEU A 419 3.71 5.53 -12.30
CA LEU A 419 4.75 6.37 -11.68
C LEU A 419 6.09 6.31 -12.42
N VAL A 420 6.91 7.36 -12.25
CA VAL A 420 8.28 7.46 -12.81
C VAL A 420 9.36 7.24 -11.74
N ALA A 421 9.04 7.50 -10.47
CA ALA A 421 9.84 7.19 -9.29
C ALA A 421 8.94 7.27 -8.04
N ASN A 422 9.40 6.70 -6.93
CA ASN A 422 8.90 6.92 -5.57
C ASN A 422 10.07 7.01 -4.57
N HIS A 423 9.76 7.04 -3.28
CA HIS A 423 10.74 7.11 -2.21
C HIS A 423 11.63 5.87 -2.00
N ASP A 424 11.28 4.69 -2.53
CA ASP A 424 12.10 3.47 -2.44
C ASP A 424 12.94 3.26 -3.69
N THR A 425 12.50 3.83 -4.81
CA THR A 425 13.18 3.71 -6.09
C THR A 425 14.23 4.79 -6.30
N GLN A 426 14.26 5.83 -5.46
CA GLN A 426 15.28 6.88 -5.51
C GLN A 426 16.69 6.33 -5.14
N PRO A 427 17.78 6.99 -5.56
CA PRO A 427 19.13 6.49 -5.35
C PRO A 427 19.47 6.13 -3.89
N GLY A 428 19.81 4.85 -3.69
CA GLY A 428 20.29 4.34 -2.40
C GLY A 428 19.23 3.78 -1.45
N GLN A 429 17.97 3.71 -1.87
CA GLN A 429 16.89 3.06 -1.10
C GLN A 429 16.64 1.62 -1.56
N ALA A 430 15.77 0.90 -0.85
CA ALA A 430 15.66 -0.56 -0.91
C ALA A 430 15.30 -1.10 -2.31
N SER A 431 14.41 -0.41 -3.03
CA SER A 431 13.95 -0.77 -4.37
C SER A 431 14.57 0.12 -5.46
N PHE A 432 15.80 0.62 -5.24
CA PHE A 432 16.47 1.56 -6.15
C PHE A 432 16.39 1.09 -7.61
N THR A 433 15.69 1.86 -8.43
CA THR A 433 15.40 1.52 -9.82
C THR A 433 16.11 2.53 -10.72
N PRO A 434 17.19 2.15 -11.42
CA PRO A 434 17.96 3.08 -12.25
C PRO A 434 17.11 3.70 -13.36
N MET A 435 17.20 5.03 -13.53
CA MET A 435 16.44 5.78 -14.52
C MET A 435 17.36 6.79 -15.21
N LEU A 436 17.32 6.87 -16.53
CA LEU A 436 18.11 7.85 -17.27
C LEU A 436 17.42 9.23 -17.15
N ALA A 437 18.09 10.21 -16.55
CA ALA A 437 17.48 11.50 -16.19
C ALA A 437 16.96 12.27 -17.40
N GLU A 438 17.62 12.10 -18.55
CA GLU A 438 17.28 12.64 -19.86
C GLU A 438 15.96 12.05 -20.41
N LEU A 439 15.53 10.87 -19.95
CA LEU A 439 14.29 10.20 -20.36
C LEU A 439 13.14 10.37 -19.36
N LYS A 440 13.40 10.81 -18.11
CA LYS A 440 12.32 11.17 -17.16
C LYS A 440 11.25 12.11 -17.77
N PRO A 441 11.56 13.11 -18.64
CA PRO A 441 10.54 13.90 -19.34
C PRO A 441 9.58 13.08 -20.21
N LEU A 442 10.09 12.06 -20.91
CA LEU A 442 9.30 11.17 -21.76
C LEU A 442 8.38 10.29 -20.91
N TRP A 443 8.87 9.79 -19.78
CA TRP A 443 8.09 8.97 -18.85
C TRP A 443 7.00 9.78 -18.15
N TYR A 444 7.29 11.02 -17.72
CA TYR A 444 6.26 11.92 -17.17
C TYR A 444 5.22 12.31 -18.22
N ALA A 445 5.63 12.61 -19.45
CA ALA A 445 4.68 12.84 -20.54
C ALA A 445 3.82 11.60 -20.84
N PHE A 446 4.41 10.40 -20.78
CA PHE A 446 3.71 9.14 -21.01
C PHE A 446 2.63 8.86 -19.95
N ILE A 447 2.89 9.11 -18.66
CA ILE A 447 1.88 8.87 -17.61
C ILE A 447 0.87 10.03 -17.47
N LEU A 448 1.26 11.28 -17.73
CA LEU A 448 0.37 12.44 -17.57
C LEU A 448 -0.51 12.73 -18.79
N LEU A 449 -0.04 12.46 -20.01
CA LEU A 449 -0.75 12.85 -21.24
C LEU A 449 -1.52 11.70 -21.91
N ARG A 450 -1.80 10.63 -21.14
CA ARG A 450 -2.64 9.50 -21.54
C ARG A 450 -3.93 9.47 -20.74
N HIS A 451 -4.98 8.91 -21.35
CA HIS A 451 -6.26 8.65 -20.69
C HIS A 451 -6.15 7.48 -19.69
N GLU A 452 -5.33 6.47 -19.99
CA GLU A 452 -5.22 5.27 -19.16
C GLU A 452 -4.34 5.48 -17.91
N GLY A 453 -4.77 4.90 -16.79
CA GLY A 453 -4.05 4.94 -15.51
C GLY A 453 -4.25 6.24 -14.72
N TYR A 454 -3.96 6.15 -13.42
CA TYR A 454 -3.96 7.28 -12.49
C TYR A 454 -2.51 7.70 -12.22
N PRO A 455 -1.99 8.78 -12.84
CA PRO A 455 -0.59 9.16 -12.68
C PRO A 455 -0.29 9.68 -11.27
N CYS A 456 0.77 9.12 -10.68
CA CYS A 456 1.41 9.58 -9.45
C CYS A 456 2.70 10.33 -9.78
N VAL A 457 2.79 11.58 -9.32
CA VAL A 457 3.95 12.46 -9.49
C VAL A 457 4.78 12.49 -8.20
N PHE A 458 6.11 12.45 -8.31
CA PHE A 458 7.01 12.32 -7.17
C PHE A 458 7.59 13.66 -6.69
N TRP A 459 7.52 13.93 -5.38
CA TRP A 459 8.18 15.07 -4.73
C TRP A 459 9.67 15.18 -5.06
N GLY A 460 10.39 14.05 -5.05
CA GLY A 460 11.83 14.04 -5.32
C GLY A 460 12.18 14.46 -6.74
N ASP A 461 11.31 14.25 -7.72
CA ASP A 461 11.53 14.72 -9.10
C ASP A 461 11.18 16.21 -9.29
N ILE A 462 10.21 16.76 -8.53
CA ILE A 462 9.90 18.21 -8.58
C ILE A 462 10.90 19.06 -7.78
N TYR A 463 11.36 18.57 -6.62
CA TYR A 463 12.16 19.37 -5.66
C TYR A 463 13.60 18.87 -5.46
N GLY A 464 13.98 17.77 -6.13
CA GLY A 464 15.24 17.06 -5.92
C GLY A 464 15.25 16.27 -4.61
N THR A 465 15.85 15.09 -4.62
CA THR A 465 16.01 14.28 -3.40
C THR A 465 17.10 14.85 -2.49
N LYS A 466 17.26 14.29 -1.28
CA LYS A 466 18.32 14.68 -0.33
C LYS A 466 19.13 13.43 0.08
N GLY A 467 19.96 13.55 1.12
CA GLY A 467 20.79 12.44 1.61
C GLY A 467 22.05 12.16 0.78
N PRO A 468 22.73 11.02 1.01
CA PRO A 468 24.07 10.74 0.46
C PRO A 468 24.14 10.54 -1.06
N LYS A 469 23.01 10.32 -1.73
CA LYS A 469 22.89 10.16 -3.20
C LYS A 469 21.84 11.11 -3.79
N ALA A 470 21.80 12.34 -3.28
CA ALA A 470 20.82 13.35 -3.70
C ALA A 470 20.89 13.65 -5.21
N GLU A 471 19.73 13.64 -5.87
CA GLU A 471 19.55 14.11 -7.25
C GLU A 471 19.01 15.55 -7.27
N PRO A 472 19.38 16.38 -8.26
CA PRO A 472 18.67 17.63 -8.53
C PRO A 472 17.25 17.35 -9.04
N PRO A 473 16.34 18.36 -9.09
CA PRO A 473 15.04 18.18 -9.71
C PRO A 473 15.14 17.66 -11.15
N ALA A 474 14.22 16.77 -11.51
CA ALA A 474 14.15 16.14 -12.81
C ALA A 474 13.46 17.04 -13.86
N CYS A 475 13.59 16.64 -15.12
CA CYS A 475 12.93 17.26 -16.27
C CYS A 475 13.20 18.77 -16.45
N ASN A 476 14.37 19.23 -16.01
CA ASN A 476 14.76 20.65 -16.06
C ASN A 476 15.19 21.09 -17.47
N VAL A 477 14.40 21.93 -18.11
CA VAL A 477 14.74 22.65 -19.37
C VAL A 477 15.25 24.06 -19.09
N ASP A 478 15.82 24.71 -20.11
CA ASP A 478 16.06 26.16 -20.12
C ASP A 478 14.72 26.93 -20.10
N ASP A 479 14.67 28.08 -19.43
CA ASP A 479 13.47 28.92 -19.34
C ASP A 479 13.38 30.04 -20.39
N GLY A 480 14.36 30.12 -21.30
CA GLY A 480 14.51 31.16 -22.31
C GLY A 480 15.04 32.49 -21.77
N LYS A 481 15.43 32.54 -20.50
CA LYS A 481 15.91 33.73 -19.77
C LYS A 481 17.25 33.48 -19.05
N GLY A 482 17.87 32.33 -19.29
CA GLY A 482 19.12 31.90 -18.64
C GLY A 482 18.91 31.21 -17.28
N GLY A 483 17.67 30.91 -16.90
CA GLY A 483 17.32 30.04 -15.78
C GLY A 483 16.99 28.61 -16.23
N ARG A 484 16.53 27.80 -15.29
CA ARG A 484 16.00 26.45 -15.57
C ARG A 484 14.69 26.22 -14.84
N ARG A 485 13.81 25.44 -15.47
CA ARG A 485 12.48 25.08 -14.95
C ARG A 485 12.17 23.62 -15.23
N SER A 486 11.50 22.93 -14.31
CA SER A 486 11.03 21.57 -14.56
C SER A 486 9.81 21.57 -15.49
N LEU A 487 9.73 20.60 -16.41
CA LEU A 487 8.55 20.37 -17.23
C LEU A 487 7.40 19.66 -16.49
N ILE A 488 7.65 19.09 -15.30
CA ILE A 488 6.61 18.29 -14.61
C ILE A 488 5.36 19.14 -14.30
N PRO A 489 5.46 20.37 -13.76
CA PRO A 489 4.29 21.23 -13.55
C PRO A 489 3.56 21.64 -14.84
N ASP A 490 4.29 21.80 -15.96
CA ASP A 490 3.67 22.04 -17.28
C ASP A 490 2.85 20.82 -17.71
N LEU A 491 3.42 19.61 -17.59
CA LEU A 491 2.75 18.37 -18.00
C LEU A 491 1.49 18.10 -17.14
N THR A 492 1.54 18.39 -15.84
CA THR A 492 0.34 18.32 -14.97
C THR A 492 -0.72 19.34 -15.41
N MET A 493 -0.31 20.56 -15.77
CA MET A 493 -1.24 21.60 -16.27
C MET A 493 -1.82 21.21 -17.64
N VAL A 494 -1.03 20.61 -18.53
CA VAL A 494 -1.51 20.12 -19.83
C VAL A 494 -2.50 18.97 -19.64
N ARG A 495 -2.26 18.06 -18.69
CA ARG A 495 -3.24 17.04 -18.31
C ARG A 495 -4.56 17.68 -17.86
N LYS A 496 -4.49 18.60 -16.89
CA LYS A 496 -5.62 19.35 -16.34
C LYS A 496 -6.44 20.10 -17.39
N MET A 497 -5.81 20.60 -18.46
CA MET A 497 -6.45 21.49 -19.43
C MET A 497 -6.82 20.83 -20.77
N PHE A 498 -6.16 19.74 -21.16
CA PHE A 498 -6.20 19.24 -22.55
C PHE A 498 -6.21 17.72 -22.73
N ALA A 499 -5.86 16.90 -21.73
CA ALA A 499 -5.71 15.45 -21.91
C ALA A 499 -6.99 14.65 -21.61
N TYR A 500 -8.15 15.19 -22.01
CA TYR A 500 -9.47 14.55 -21.88
C TYR A 500 -9.72 13.55 -23.03
#